data_AF-A0A942CS99-F1
#
_entry.id   AF-A0A942CS99-F1
#
_cell.length_a   1.000
_cell.length_b   1.000
_cell.length_c   1.000
_cell.angle_alpha   90.00
_cell.angle_beta   90.00
_cell.angle_gamma   90.00
#
_symmetry.space_group_name_H-M   'P 1'
#
loop_
_entity.id
_entity.type
_entity.pdbx_description
1 polymer ?
#
loop_
_entity_poly.entity_id
_entity_poly.type
_entity_poly.pdbx_seq_one_letter_code
_entity_poly.pdbx_strand_id
1 'polypeptide(L)'
;MNTTLATKAAQLLKRSDSLEQNLKAQIAEVSQQSNKLFESATRLTQCWSGSYFGYHSELYYGNFERPPLDRRFNPEWGGIHGVPPGWRSRGSDEVKAHIETEAKAKFGDVETNSKEMTRTAR
;
A
#
# COMPACT_ATOMS: atom_id res chain seq x y z
N MET A 1 30.77 40.45 21.69
CA MET A 1 30.75 38.99 21.45
C MET A 1 29.35 38.35 21.56
N ASN A 2 28.34 38.99 22.17
CA ASN A 2 26.99 38.40 22.35
C ASN A 2 26.10 38.37 21.10
N THR A 3 26.31 39.24 20.12
CA THR A 3 25.50 39.34 18.90
C THR A 3 25.63 38.13 17.98
N THR A 4 26.82 37.53 17.90
CA THR A 4 27.08 36.35 17.07
C THR A 4 26.38 35.10 17.60
N LEU A 5 26.33 34.91 18.93
CA LEU A 5 25.66 33.77 19.55
C LEU A 5 24.13 33.87 19.39
N ALA A 6 23.55 35.03 19.67
CA ALA A 6 22.13 35.29 19.49
C ALA A 6 21.67 35.06 18.04
N THR A 7 22.48 35.49 17.06
CA THR A 7 22.19 35.29 15.64
C THR A 7 22.22 33.81 15.25
N LYS A 8 23.22 33.06 15.73
CA LYS A 8 23.30 31.61 15.50
C LYS A 8 22.13 30.86 16.15
N ALA A 9 21.74 31.23 17.36
CA ALA A 9 20.59 30.65 18.05
C ALA A 9 19.28 30.88 17.28
N ALA A 10 19.04 32.10 16.80
CA ALA A 10 17.87 32.41 15.97
C ALA A 10 17.85 31.63 14.64
N GLN A 11 19.01 31.45 14.00
CA GLN A 11 19.14 30.64 12.79
C GLN A 11 18.85 29.15 13.05
N LEU A 12 19.34 28.61 14.18
CA LEU A 12 19.06 27.23 14.56
C LEU A 12 17.58 27.02 14.84
N LEU A 13 16.92 27.94 15.55
CA LEU A 13 15.48 27.87 15.82
C LEU A 13 14.68 27.85 14.51
N LYS A 14 14.96 28.78 13.59
CA LYS A 14 14.30 28.84 12.28
C LYS A 14 14.48 27.55 11.47
N ARG A 15 15.67 26.96 11.53
CA ARG A 15 15.95 25.67 10.86
C ARG A 15 15.18 24.53 11.52
N SER A 16 15.11 24.50 12.84
CA SER A 16 14.32 23.52 13.60
C SER A 16 12.85 23.57 13.20
N ASP A 17 12.26 24.78 13.19
CA ASP A 17 10.86 24.96 12.80
C ASP A 17 10.60 24.50 11.37
N SER A 18 11.51 24.85 10.45
CA SER A 18 11.38 24.44 9.04
C SER A 18 11.49 22.93 8.86
N LEU A 19 12.41 22.27 9.60
CA LEU A 19 12.55 20.83 9.60
C LEU A 19 11.30 20.14 10.16
N GLU A 20 10.75 20.66 11.26
CA GLU A 20 9.54 20.12 11.86
C GLU A 20 8.35 20.19 10.90
N GLN A 21 8.15 21.32 10.22
CA GLN A 21 7.07 21.47 9.24
C GLN A 21 7.26 20.55 8.04
N ASN A 22 8.48 20.42 7.53
CA ASN A 22 8.79 19.53 6.41
C ASN A 22 8.58 18.06 6.78
N LEU A 23 8.96 17.64 7.99
CA LEU A 23 8.74 16.28 8.48
C LEU A 23 7.25 16.00 8.65
N LYS A 24 6.48 16.95 9.21
CA LYS A 24 5.02 16.84 9.33
C LYS A 24 4.34 16.65 7.97
N ALA A 25 4.73 17.44 6.97
CA ALA A 25 4.19 17.31 5.62
C ALA A 25 4.53 15.95 4.99
N GLN A 26 5.77 15.49 5.14
CA GLN A 26 6.20 14.17 4.65
C GLN A 26 5.45 13.02 5.32
N ILE A 27 5.28 13.07 6.66
CA ILE A 27 4.51 12.07 7.41
C ILE A 27 3.07 12.01 6.89
N ALA A 28 2.44 13.18 6.68
CA ALA A 28 1.07 13.25 6.19
C ALA A 28 0.93 12.63 4.79
N GLU A 29 1.86 12.94 3.87
CA GLU A 29 1.87 12.38 2.51
C GLU A 29 2.07 10.86 2.54
N VAL A 30 3.07 10.36 3.27
CA VAL A 30 3.35 8.93 3.38
C VAL A 30 2.17 8.19 4.00
N SER A 31 1.55 8.76 5.05
CA SER A 31 0.36 8.18 5.66
C SER A 31 -0.81 8.12 4.69
N GLN A 32 -1.04 9.19 3.92
CA GLN A 32 -2.10 9.23 2.92
C GLN A 32 -1.89 8.19 1.81
N GLN A 33 -0.67 8.08 1.27
CA GLN A 33 -0.34 7.09 0.25
C GLN A 33 -0.48 5.66 0.78
N SER A 34 0.00 5.41 2.00
CA SER A 34 -0.13 4.10 2.67
C SER A 34 -1.59 3.70 2.86
N ASN A 35 -2.45 4.64 3.28
CA ASN A 35 -3.87 4.38 3.45
C ASN A 35 -4.55 4.05 2.12
N LYS A 36 -4.24 4.79 1.03
CA LYS A 36 -4.79 4.49 -0.30
C LYS A 36 -4.41 3.08 -0.79
N LEU A 37 -3.15 2.70 -0.61
CA LEU A 37 -2.67 1.35 -0.95
C LEU A 37 -3.37 0.28 -0.10
N PHE A 38 -3.49 0.51 1.20
CA PHE A 38 -4.16 -0.40 2.12
C PHE A 38 -5.65 -0.59 1.80
N GLU A 39 -6.36 0.50 1.52
CA GLU A 39 -7.78 0.46 1.13
C GLU A 39 -7.98 -0.28 -0.20
N SER A 40 -7.11 -0.03 -1.17
CA SER A 40 -7.09 -0.73 -2.46
C SER A 40 -6.86 -2.24 -2.29
N ALA A 41 -5.83 -2.62 -1.53
CA ALA A 41 -5.56 -4.02 -1.18
C ALA A 41 -6.74 -4.67 -0.44
N THR A 42 -7.42 -3.91 0.45
CA THR A 42 -8.60 -4.39 1.18
C THR A 42 -9.77 -4.64 0.23
N ARG A 43 -10.01 -3.79 -0.76
CA ARG A 43 -11.06 -4.02 -1.77
C ARG A 43 -10.76 -5.25 -2.63
N LEU A 44 -9.49 -5.45 -2.97
CA LEU A 44 -9.03 -6.62 -3.72
C LEU A 44 -9.29 -7.95 -2.99
N THR A 45 -9.39 -7.96 -1.65
CA THR A 45 -9.80 -9.17 -0.91
C THR A 45 -11.20 -9.68 -1.32
N GLN A 46 -12.07 -8.81 -1.84
CA GLN A 46 -13.43 -9.17 -2.24
C GLN A 46 -13.49 -9.96 -3.54
N CYS A 47 -12.43 -9.95 -4.35
CA CYS A 47 -12.32 -10.68 -5.60
C CYS A 47 -11.40 -11.89 -5.50
N TRP A 48 -10.68 -12.04 -4.40
CA TRP A 48 -9.78 -13.17 -4.12
C TRP A 48 -10.54 -14.39 -3.62
N SER A 49 -9.99 -15.58 -3.83
CA SER A 49 -10.58 -16.84 -3.36
C SER A 49 -10.69 -16.92 -1.84
N GLY A 50 -9.86 -16.16 -1.10
CA GLY A 50 -9.78 -16.25 0.35
C GLY A 50 -8.90 -17.39 0.86
N SER A 51 -8.35 -18.22 -0.03
CA SER A 51 -7.52 -19.38 0.33
C SER A 51 -6.05 -19.09 0.02
N TYR A 52 -5.19 -19.26 1.01
CA TYR A 52 -3.74 -19.08 0.88
C TYR A 52 -3.00 -20.37 0.44
N PHE A 53 -3.73 -21.46 0.16
CA PHE A 53 -3.13 -22.76 -0.09
C PHE A 53 -2.87 -23.01 -1.57
N GLY A 54 -1.60 -23.23 -1.93
CA GLY A 54 -1.20 -23.60 -3.28
C GLY A 54 -1.74 -22.64 -4.34
N TYR A 55 -2.25 -23.18 -5.45
CA TYR A 55 -2.76 -22.40 -6.57
C TYR A 55 -3.97 -21.52 -6.22
N HIS A 56 -4.72 -21.83 -5.15
CA HIS A 56 -5.86 -20.99 -4.73
C HIS A 56 -5.42 -19.62 -4.24
N SER A 57 -4.16 -19.49 -3.76
CA SER A 57 -3.59 -18.21 -3.33
C SER A 57 -3.53 -17.17 -4.44
N GLU A 58 -3.51 -17.61 -5.70
CA GLU A 58 -3.44 -16.75 -6.88
C GLU A 58 -4.80 -16.58 -7.57
N LEU A 59 -5.88 -17.16 -7.04
CA LEU A 59 -7.18 -17.11 -7.72
C LEU A 59 -7.93 -15.81 -7.43
N TYR A 60 -8.19 -15.06 -8.49
CA TYR A 60 -9.02 -13.86 -8.47
C TYR A 60 -10.15 -13.97 -9.50
N TYR A 61 -11.29 -13.38 -9.18
CA TYR A 61 -12.45 -13.36 -10.06
C TYR A 61 -12.36 -12.23 -11.08
N GLY A 62 -12.57 -12.58 -12.36
CA GLY A 62 -12.64 -11.66 -13.48
C GLY A 62 -11.39 -10.77 -13.61
N ASN A 63 -11.63 -9.48 -13.68
CA ASN A 63 -10.60 -8.44 -13.66
C ASN A 63 -10.58 -7.70 -12.31
N PHE A 64 -10.50 -8.48 -11.22
CA PHE A 64 -10.58 -8.00 -9.83
C PHE A 64 -11.99 -7.53 -9.42
N GLU A 65 -13.00 -8.24 -9.90
CA GLU A 65 -14.40 -7.95 -9.63
C GLU A 65 -14.91 -8.84 -8.49
N ARG A 66 -15.87 -8.35 -7.71
CA ARG A 66 -16.51 -9.19 -6.68
C ARG A 66 -17.30 -10.32 -7.36
N PRO A 67 -17.08 -11.60 -7.00
CA PRO A 67 -17.82 -12.70 -7.59
C PRO A 67 -19.30 -12.64 -7.19
N PRO A 68 -20.22 -13.02 -8.10
CA PRO A 68 -21.63 -13.20 -7.75
C PRO A 68 -21.78 -14.33 -6.72
N LEU A 69 -22.94 -14.39 -6.06
CA LEU A 69 -23.16 -15.27 -4.91
C LEU A 69 -22.95 -16.75 -5.23
N ASP A 70 -23.37 -17.19 -6.42
CA ASP A 70 -23.23 -18.56 -6.94
C ASP A 70 -21.78 -18.90 -7.37
N ARG A 71 -20.87 -17.93 -7.36
CA ARG A 71 -19.46 -18.07 -7.76
C ARG A 71 -18.48 -17.70 -6.66
N ARG A 72 -18.93 -17.55 -5.41
CA ARG A 72 -18.04 -17.36 -4.26
C ARG A 72 -17.29 -18.65 -3.94
N PHE A 73 -16.10 -18.49 -3.36
CA PHE A 73 -15.23 -19.61 -3.00
C PHE A 73 -15.96 -20.71 -2.22
N ASN A 74 -15.71 -21.94 -2.63
CA ASN A 74 -16.09 -23.16 -1.92
C ASN A 74 -14.83 -24.03 -1.79
N PRO A 75 -14.46 -24.49 -0.57
CA PRO A 75 -13.35 -25.42 -0.36
C PRO A 75 -13.39 -26.70 -1.21
N GLU A 76 -14.56 -27.10 -1.71
CA GLU A 76 -14.75 -28.25 -2.61
C GLU A 76 -14.28 -27.99 -4.05
N TRP A 77 -13.92 -26.74 -4.40
CA TRP A 77 -13.36 -26.41 -5.71
C TRP A 77 -12.02 -27.10 -5.95
N GLY A 78 -11.87 -27.67 -7.15
CA GLY A 78 -10.74 -28.55 -7.48
C GLY A 78 -11.01 -30.04 -7.26
N GLY A 79 -12.21 -30.40 -6.77
CA GLY A 79 -12.75 -31.75 -6.84
C GLY A 79 -13.51 -32.02 -8.15
N ILE A 80 -14.70 -32.63 -8.04
CA ILE A 80 -15.48 -33.19 -9.16
C ILE A 80 -15.89 -32.14 -10.22
N HIS A 81 -16.16 -30.89 -9.81
CA HIS A 81 -16.69 -29.85 -10.69
C HIS A 81 -15.66 -28.79 -11.10
N GLY A 82 -14.40 -28.91 -10.66
CA GLY A 82 -13.35 -27.92 -10.94
C GLY A 82 -13.64 -26.53 -10.36
N VAL A 83 -12.96 -25.52 -10.89
CA VAL A 83 -13.16 -24.11 -10.50
C VAL A 83 -14.22 -23.48 -11.43
N PRO A 84 -15.21 -22.74 -10.90
CA PRO A 84 -16.20 -22.07 -11.74
C PRO A 84 -15.59 -21.12 -12.78
N PRO A 85 -16.24 -20.92 -13.94
CA PRO A 85 -15.82 -19.92 -14.91
C PRO A 85 -15.76 -18.52 -14.29
N GLY A 86 -14.78 -17.74 -14.74
CA GLY A 86 -14.52 -16.37 -14.28
C GLY A 86 -13.33 -16.26 -13.34
N TRP A 87 -12.93 -17.32 -12.66
CA TRP A 87 -11.72 -17.35 -11.84
C TRP A 87 -10.47 -17.51 -12.71
N ARG A 88 -9.42 -16.75 -12.39
CA ARG A 88 -8.14 -16.75 -13.11
C ARG A 88 -7.00 -16.66 -12.10
N SER A 89 -5.88 -17.33 -12.39
CA SER A 89 -4.64 -17.10 -11.65
C SER A 89 -4.10 -15.71 -12.00
N ARG A 90 -3.71 -14.95 -10.97
CA ARG A 90 -3.05 -13.65 -11.06
C ARG A 90 -1.77 -13.71 -10.24
N GLY A 91 -0.64 -13.43 -10.88
CA GLY A 91 0.65 -13.37 -10.20
C GLY A 91 0.75 -12.16 -9.27
N SER A 92 1.68 -12.22 -8.31
CA SER A 92 1.90 -11.15 -7.34
C SER A 92 2.19 -9.79 -7.98
N ASP A 93 2.92 -9.77 -9.10
CA ASP A 93 3.27 -8.54 -9.81
C ASP A 93 2.04 -7.89 -10.46
N GLU A 94 1.12 -8.71 -10.99
CA GLU A 94 -0.13 -8.21 -11.56
C GLU A 94 -1.05 -7.65 -10.47
N VAL A 95 -1.17 -8.37 -9.35
CA VAL A 95 -1.95 -7.92 -8.18
C VAL A 95 -1.39 -6.61 -7.64
N LYS A 96 -0.06 -6.52 -7.49
CA LYS A 96 0.62 -5.30 -7.05
C LYS A 96 0.35 -4.14 -8.01
N ALA A 97 0.52 -4.34 -9.32
CA ALA A 97 0.29 -3.31 -10.31
C ALA A 97 -1.16 -2.81 -10.32
N HIS A 98 -2.12 -3.71 -10.10
CA HIS A 98 -3.53 -3.35 -9.95
C HIS A 98 -3.75 -2.45 -8.73
N ILE A 99 -3.22 -2.83 -7.56
CA ILE A 99 -3.34 -2.05 -6.32
C ILE A 99 -2.76 -0.65 -6.50
N GLU A 100 -1.56 -0.54 -7.10
CA GLU A 100 -0.90 0.74 -7.33
C GLU A 100 -1.68 1.64 -8.31
N THR A 101 -2.23 1.03 -9.37
CA THR A 101 -3.05 1.74 -10.37
C THR A 101 -4.32 2.29 -9.75
N GLU A 102 -5.04 1.47 -8.96
CA GLU A 102 -6.28 1.87 -8.31
C GLU A 102 -6.04 2.92 -7.21
N ALA A 103 -4.98 2.73 -6.40
CA ALA A 103 -4.61 3.65 -5.33
C ALA A 103 -4.03 4.97 -5.85
N LYS A 104 -3.58 5.03 -7.11
CA LYS A 104 -2.79 6.13 -7.67
C LYS A 104 -1.57 6.45 -6.79
N ALA A 105 -0.93 5.42 -6.27
CA ALA A 105 0.22 5.47 -5.36
C ALA A 105 1.09 4.23 -5.58
N LYS A 106 2.37 4.28 -5.24
CA LYS A 106 3.29 3.14 -5.39
C LYS A 106 3.84 2.68 -4.06
N PHE A 107 3.99 1.36 -3.90
CA PHE A 107 4.63 0.80 -2.70
C PHE A 107 6.08 1.26 -2.56
N GLY A 108 6.80 1.38 -3.69
CA GLY A 108 8.20 1.82 -3.70
C GLY A 108 8.38 3.26 -3.21
N ASP A 109 7.42 4.14 -3.50
CA ASP A 109 7.47 5.55 -3.07
C ASP A 109 7.32 5.62 -1.54
N VAL A 110 6.34 4.89 -0.99
CA VAL A 110 6.12 4.79 0.47
C VAL A 110 7.34 4.20 1.18
N GLU A 111 7.93 3.14 0.64
CA GLU A 111 9.12 2.50 1.22
C GLU A 111 10.33 3.45 1.24
N THR A 112 10.58 4.13 0.11
CA THR A 112 11.69 5.08 -0.03
C THR A 112 11.52 6.25 0.92
N ASN A 113 10.35 6.88 0.93
CA ASN A 113 10.05 8.04 1.77
C ASN A 113 10.14 7.70 3.27
N SER A 114 9.64 6.53 3.68
CA SER A 114 9.73 6.07 5.07
C SER A 114 11.18 5.84 5.52
N LYS A 115 12.03 5.26 4.66
CA LYS A 115 13.47 5.09 4.94
C LYS A 115 14.19 6.43 5.05
N GLU A 116 13.90 7.36 4.15
CA GLU A 116 14.50 8.69 4.17
C GLU A 116 14.14 9.49 5.43
N MET A 117 12.88 9.41 5.87
CA MET A 117 12.45 10.01 7.13
C MET A 117 13.19 9.41 8.34
N THR A 118 13.32 8.08 8.39
CA THR A 118 14.03 7.39 9.47
C THR A 118 15.52 7.75 9.49
N ARG A 119 16.14 7.93 8.31
CA ARG A 119 17.53 8.38 8.19
C ARG A 119 17.70 9.82 8.66
N THR A 120 16.77 10.71 8.31
CA THR A 120 16.81 12.13 8.69
C THR A 120 16.59 12.34 10.20
N ALA A 121 15.90 11.41 10.86
CA ALA A 121 15.65 11.44 12.30
C ALA A 121 16.81 10.90 13.16
N ARG A 122 17.83 10.27 12.56
CA ARG A 122 19.03 9.76 13.25
C ARG A 122 20.14 10.80 13.18
#